data_AF-A0A1X7R878-F1
#
_entry.id   AF-A0A1X7R878-F1
#
_cell.length_a   1.000
_cell.length_b   1.000
_cell.length_c   1.000
_cell.angle_alpha   90.00
_cell.angle_beta   90.00
_cell.angle_gamma   90.00
#
_symmetry.space_group_name_H-M   'P 1'
#
loop_
_entity.id
_entity.type
_entity.pdbx_description
1 polymer ?
#
loop_
_entity_poly.entity_id
_entity_poly.type
_entity_poly.pdbx_seq_one_letter_code
_entity_poly.pdbx_strand_id
1 'polypeptide(L)'
;MIHGGYIEDLLHQTLKPITIDSQQLQIQSAVLLSIKNGSVLSYSTNLDLVDITNSNNNETSLKMMTLLCKDKWDENENDDPEPHYIFKFNSFETKIYNYEIENLHACITQIPNSDLLLLLTADPIFPYGLLTLKMKYLLKSCNSLINYKLNSNE
;
A
#
# COMPACT_ATOMS: atom_id res chain seq x y z
N MET A 1 5.23 -19.05 -6.55
CA MET A 1 3.83 -18.87 -6.07
C MET A 1 3.88 -18.07 -4.79
N ILE A 2 2.97 -17.11 -4.61
CA ILE A 2 2.88 -16.31 -3.39
C ILE A 2 2.24 -17.15 -2.29
N HIS A 3 2.86 -17.20 -1.11
CA HIS A 3 2.22 -17.76 0.09
C HIS A 3 1.32 -16.70 0.73
N GLY A 4 0.02 -16.79 0.46
CA GLY A 4 -0.97 -15.80 0.90
C GLY A 4 -0.94 -15.50 2.40
N GLY A 5 -0.84 -16.54 3.25
CA GLY A 5 -0.86 -16.37 4.70
C GLY A 5 0.29 -15.51 5.24
N TYR A 6 1.52 -15.69 4.74
CA TYR A 6 2.66 -14.90 5.19
C TYR A 6 2.58 -13.44 4.75
N ILE A 7 1.98 -13.16 3.58
CA ILE A 7 1.78 -11.78 3.13
C ILE A 7 0.71 -11.11 3.97
N GLU A 8 -0.41 -11.80 4.22
CA GLU A 8 -1.48 -11.27 5.04
C GLU A 8 -0.98 -10.94 6.46
N ASP A 9 -0.19 -11.84 7.07
CA ASP A 9 0.46 -11.61 8.36
C ASP A 9 1.38 -10.38 8.33
N LEU A 10 2.17 -10.21 7.26
CA LEU A 10 3.05 -9.06 7.10
C LEU A 10 2.28 -7.75 6.94
N LEU A 11 1.20 -7.75 6.15
CA LEU A 11 0.33 -6.60 5.98
C LEU A 11 -0.36 -6.25 7.31
N HIS A 12 -0.85 -7.25 8.04
CA HIS A 12 -1.45 -7.07 9.36
C HIS A 12 -0.46 -6.48 10.38
N GLN A 13 0.80 -6.95 10.39
CA GLN A 13 1.84 -6.37 11.25
C GLN A 13 2.11 -4.88 10.94
N THR A 14 1.92 -4.46 9.69
CA THR A 14 2.09 -3.06 9.28
C THR A 14 1.04 -2.14 9.90
N LEU A 15 -0.15 -2.68 10.22
CA LEU A 15 -1.26 -1.92 10.82
C LEU A 15 -1.02 -1.55 12.29
N LYS A 16 -0.01 -2.14 12.95
CA LYS A 16 0.25 -1.88 14.37
C LYS A 16 0.34 -0.37 14.67
N PRO A 17 -0.36 0.10 15.71
CA PRO A 17 -0.41 1.51 16.09
C PRO A 17 0.97 2.06 16.44
N ILE A 18 1.15 3.35 16.22
CA ILE A 18 2.27 4.13 16.76
C ILE A 18 1.71 5.17 17.71
N THR A 19 2.28 5.25 18.92
CA THR A 19 1.91 6.27 19.90
C THR A 19 2.93 7.40 19.88
N ILE A 20 2.47 8.63 19.63
CA ILE A 20 3.28 9.86 19.72
C ILE A 20 2.51 10.84 20.60
N ASP A 21 3.13 11.35 21.67
CA ASP A 21 2.53 12.34 22.58
C ASP A 21 1.10 12.01 23.04
N SER A 22 0.86 10.74 23.37
CA SER A 22 -0.45 10.18 23.78
C SER A 22 -1.52 10.06 22.69
N GLN A 23 -1.21 10.40 21.43
CA GLN A 23 -2.06 10.09 20.27
C GLN A 23 -1.68 8.74 19.69
N GLN A 24 -2.68 7.88 19.50
CA GLN A 24 -2.50 6.58 18.85
C GLN A 24 -2.82 6.72 17.36
N LEU A 25 -1.78 6.71 16.54
CA LEU A 25 -1.87 6.81 15.10
C LEU A 25 -1.89 5.40 14.50
N GLN A 26 -2.87 5.13 13.65
CA GLN A 26 -3.09 3.81 13.07
C GLN A 26 -3.22 3.90 11.55
N ILE A 27 -2.76 2.85 10.88
CA ILE A 27 -3.05 2.63 9.47
C ILE A 27 -4.42 1.94 9.39
N GLN A 28 -5.26 2.42 8.47
CA GLN A 28 -6.58 1.87 8.23
C GLN A 28 -6.50 0.59 7.39
N SER A 29 -5.72 0.60 6.31
CA SER A 29 -5.55 -0.56 5.45
C SER A 29 -4.14 -0.68 4.86
N ALA A 30 -3.72 -1.92 4.63
CA ALA A 30 -2.50 -2.28 3.93
C ALA A 30 -2.85 -3.30 2.83
N VAL A 31 -2.48 -3.00 1.59
CA VAL A 31 -2.95 -3.75 0.42
C VAL A 31 -1.80 -4.05 -0.53
N LEU A 32 -1.79 -5.29 -1.04
CA LEU A 32 -0.96 -5.73 -2.15
C LEU A 32 -1.82 -5.82 -3.42
N LEU A 33 -1.43 -5.09 -4.46
CA LEU A 33 -2.16 -4.96 -5.71
C LEU A 33 -1.33 -5.46 -6.89
N SER A 34 -2.03 -5.86 -7.96
CA SER A 34 -1.45 -6.07 -9.28
C SER A 34 -1.31 -4.74 -10.02
N ILE A 35 -0.14 -4.46 -10.59
CA ILE A 35 0.08 -3.29 -11.46
C ILE A 35 -0.81 -3.35 -12.70
N LYS A 36 -0.99 -4.54 -13.27
CA LYS A 36 -1.62 -4.72 -14.59
C LYS A 36 -3.06 -4.26 -14.64
N ASN A 37 -3.81 -4.48 -13.55
CA ASN A 37 -5.26 -4.31 -13.52
C ASN A 37 -5.77 -3.73 -12.19
N GLY A 38 -4.89 -3.37 -11.26
CA GLY A 38 -5.28 -2.88 -9.93
C GLY A 38 -5.97 -3.95 -9.06
N SER A 39 -5.93 -5.23 -9.43
CA SER A 39 -6.62 -6.27 -8.66
C SER A 39 -5.97 -6.47 -7.29
N VAL A 40 -6.77 -6.52 -6.24
CA VAL A 40 -6.32 -6.84 -4.87
C VAL A 40 -5.91 -8.30 -4.78
N LEU A 41 -4.64 -8.54 -4.43
CA LEU A 41 -4.07 -9.88 -4.26
C LEU A 41 -4.09 -10.33 -2.79
N SER A 42 -3.87 -9.40 -1.87
CA SER A 42 -3.93 -9.60 -0.43
C SER A 42 -4.15 -8.25 0.24
N TYR A 43 -4.89 -8.22 1.35
CA TYR A 43 -5.14 -7.00 2.09
C TYR A 43 -5.28 -7.31 3.58
N SER A 44 -5.04 -6.30 4.40
CA SER A 44 -5.37 -6.30 5.81
C SER A 44 -5.98 -4.95 6.17
N THR A 45 -7.06 -4.97 6.94
CA THR A 45 -7.77 -3.78 7.41
C THR A 45 -7.86 -3.80 8.93
N ASN A 46 -7.84 -2.62 9.53
CA ASN A 46 -8.03 -2.48 10.95
C ASN A 46 -9.53 -2.45 11.26
N LEU A 47 -10.05 -3.56 11.78
CA LEU A 47 -11.49 -3.75 12.04
C LEU A 47 -12.03 -2.77 13.09
N ASP A 48 -11.19 -2.25 13.98
CA ASP A 48 -11.60 -1.28 15.01
C ASP A 48 -11.90 0.12 14.41
N LEU A 49 -11.40 0.40 13.21
CA LEU A 49 -11.65 1.64 12.45
C LEU A 49 -12.76 1.48 11.40
N VAL A 50 -13.33 0.28 11.28
CA VAL A 50 -14.21 -0.10 10.18
C VAL A 50 -15.50 -0.66 10.77
N ASP A 51 -16.62 0.05 10.59
CA ASP A 51 -17.93 -0.38 11.12
C ASP A 51 -18.26 -1.82 10.70
N ILE A 52 -18.30 -2.71 11.71
CA ILE A 52 -18.36 -4.18 11.57
C ILE A 52 -19.68 -4.64 10.89
N THR A 53 -20.70 -3.79 10.88
CA THR A 53 -22.02 -4.08 10.29
C THR A 53 -22.06 -3.98 8.76
N ASN A 54 -20.98 -3.49 8.12
CA ASN A 54 -20.95 -3.15 6.70
C ASN A 54 -19.77 -3.79 5.92
N SER A 55 -19.32 -4.98 6.32
CA SER A 55 -18.14 -5.66 5.73
C SER A 55 -18.12 -5.71 4.19
N ASN A 56 -19.25 -5.99 3.54
CA ASN A 56 -19.34 -6.03 2.07
C ASN A 56 -19.17 -4.65 1.41
N ASN A 57 -19.67 -3.60 2.06
CA ASN A 57 -19.49 -2.23 1.59
C ASN A 57 -18.03 -1.81 1.74
N ASN A 58 -17.37 -2.24 2.81
CA ASN A 58 -15.98 -1.91 3.09
C ASN A 58 -15.01 -2.55 2.08
N GLU A 59 -15.25 -3.80 1.68
CA GLU A 59 -14.45 -4.43 0.61
C GLU A 59 -14.65 -3.73 -0.74
N THR A 60 -15.88 -3.30 -1.04
CA THR A 60 -16.20 -2.56 -2.26
C THR A 60 -15.53 -1.19 -2.28
N SER A 61 -15.59 -0.46 -1.16
CA SER A 61 -14.90 0.82 -0.97
C SER A 61 -13.39 0.65 -1.08
N LEU A 62 -12.81 -0.40 -0.47
CA LEU A 62 -11.38 -0.69 -0.58
C LEU A 62 -10.98 -0.90 -2.04
N LYS A 63 -11.71 -1.75 -2.78
CA LYS A 63 -11.47 -2.01 -4.21
C LYS A 63 -11.51 -0.72 -5.03
N MET A 64 -12.50 0.12 -4.78
CA MET A 64 -12.63 1.42 -5.45
C MET A 64 -11.44 2.34 -5.15
N MET A 65 -11.07 2.49 -3.87
CA MET A 65 -9.91 3.30 -3.47
C MET A 65 -8.60 2.78 -4.04
N THR A 66 -8.38 1.46 -4.04
CA THR A 66 -7.16 0.86 -4.60
C THR A 66 -7.06 1.09 -6.10
N LEU A 67 -8.18 1.05 -6.82
CA LEU A 67 -8.19 1.31 -8.26
C LEU A 67 -7.86 2.79 -8.54
N LEU A 68 -8.48 3.72 -7.82
CA LEU A 68 -8.18 5.16 -7.94
C LEU A 68 -6.71 5.48 -7.63
N CYS A 69 -6.14 4.86 -6.60
CA CYS A 69 -4.73 5.03 -6.26
C CYS A 69 -3.81 4.45 -7.35
N LYS A 70 -4.16 3.28 -7.91
CA LYS A 70 -3.41 2.66 -9.00
C LYS A 70 -3.45 3.56 -10.24
N ASP A 71 -4.61 4.10 -10.59
CA ASP A 71 -4.75 4.92 -11.80
C ASP A 71 -3.94 6.21 -11.69
N LYS A 72 -3.99 6.90 -10.54
CA LYS A 72 -3.13 8.05 -10.25
C LYS A 72 -1.64 7.70 -10.26
N TRP A 73 -1.27 6.52 -9.77
CA TRP A 73 0.11 6.04 -9.81
C TRP A 73 0.57 5.79 -11.25
N ASP A 74 -0.28 5.20 -12.07
CA ASP A 74 -0.01 4.88 -13.48
C ASP A 74 0.15 6.17 -14.30
N GLU A 75 -0.75 7.15 -14.13
CA GLU A 75 -0.60 8.50 -14.70
C GLU A 75 0.75 9.11 -14.30
N ASN A 76 1.10 9.03 -13.02
CA ASN A 76 2.36 9.57 -12.50
C ASN A 76 3.63 8.80 -12.89
N GLU A 77 3.56 7.56 -13.35
CA GLU A 77 4.73 6.88 -13.92
C GLU A 77 4.88 7.21 -15.40
N ASN A 78 3.78 7.47 -16.11
CA ASN A 78 3.77 7.75 -17.55
C ASN A 78 4.08 9.22 -17.86
N ASP A 79 3.63 10.16 -17.02
CA ASP A 79 3.77 11.61 -17.25
C ASP A 79 5.09 12.19 -16.69
N ASP A 80 5.97 11.34 -16.14
CA ASP A 80 7.24 11.70 -15.48
C ASP A 80 7.20 12.84 -14.42
N PRO A 81 6.17 12.97 -13.54
CA PRO A 81 6.26 13.84 -12.38
C PRO A 81 7.37 13.39 -11.41
N GLU A 82 8.01 14.37 -10.75
CA GLU A 82 8.97 14.08 -9.69
C GLU A 82 8.30 13.27 -8.56
N PRO A 83 8.85 12.10 -8.19
CA PRO A 83 8.31 11.33 -7.09
C PRO A 83 8.52 12.08 -5.77
N HIS A 84 7.57 11.94 -4.84
CA HIS A 84 7.70 12.53 -3.50
C HIS A 84 8.95 11.99 -2.76
N TYR A 85 9.25 10.70 -2.95
CA TYR A 85 10.46 10.09 -2.41
C TYR A 85 11.02 9.03 -3.35
N ILE A 86 12.35 9.01 -3.46
CA ILE A 86 13.10 7.89 -4.04
C ILE A 86 13.64 7.04 -2.89
N PHE A 87 13.40 5.73 -2.95
CA PHE A 87 13.91 4.78 -1.98
C PHE A 87 14.84 3.77 -2.63
N LYS A 88 16.09 3.74 -2.13
CA LYS A 88 17.13 2.83 -2.61
C LYS A 88 17.44 1.78 -1.54
N PHE A 89 17.38 0.51 -1.91
CA PHE A 89 17.76 -0.59 -1.02
C PHE A 89 18.21 -1.80 -1.85
N ASN A 90 19.23 -2.53 -1.39
CA ASN A 90 19.77 -3.73 -2.08
C ASN A 90 20.07 -3.52 -3.58
N SER A 91 20.60 -2.35 -3.95
CA SER A 91 20.87 -1.95 -5.35
C SER A 91 19.63 -1.76 -6.23
N PHE A 92 18.43 -1.85 -5.65
CA PHE A 92 17.18 -1.49 -6.30
C PHE A 92 16.75 -0.08 -5.93
N GLU A 93 15.96 0.51 -6.81
CA GLU A 93 15.35 1.82 -6.64
C GLU A 93 13.86 1.69 -6.89
N THR A 94 13.06 2.36 -6.07
CA THR A 94 11.62 2.51 -6.30
C THR A 94 11.16 3.90 -5.87
N LYS A 95 10.10 4.37 -6.52
CA LYS A 95 9.45 5.65 -6.24
C LYS A 95 8.30 5.43 -5.25
N ILE A 96 8.17 6.32 -4.30
CA ILE A 96 7.07 6.33 -3.33
C ILE A 96 6.25 7.58 -3.57
N TYR A 97 4.95 7.39 -3.78
CA TYR A 97 3.98 8.44 -4.02
C TYR A 97 3.02 8.54 -2.85
N ASN A 98 2.67 9.77 -2.51
CA ASN A 98 1.68 10.08 -1.51
C ASN A 98 0.51 10.79 -2.19
N TYR A 99 -0.71 10.37 -1.86
CA TYR A 99 -1.92 10.94 -2.41
C TYR A 99 -2.91 11.24 -1.30
N GLU A 100 -3.61 12.35 -1.46
CA GLU A 100 -4.85 12.60 -0.77
C GLU A 100 -5.98 12.01 -1.64
N ILE A 101 -6.71 11.06 -1.07
CA ILE A 101 -7.87 10.42 -1.70
C ILE A 101 -9.04 10.63 -0.76
N GLU A 102 -9.98 11.48 -1.18
CA GLU A 102 -11.05 11.97 -0.31
C GLU A 102 -10.47 12.59 0.96
N ASN A 103 -10.72 12.00 2.12
CA ASN A 103 -10.16 12.40 3.42
C ASN A 103 -9.21 11.33 3.95
N LEU A 104 -8.43 10.67 3.10
CA LEU A 104 -7.43 9.67 3.51
C LEU A 104 -6.06 10.02 2.96
N HIS A 105 -5.05 9.79 3.79
CA HIS A 105 -3.68 9.77 3.34
C HIS A 105 -3.35 8.39 2.79
N ALA A 106 -3.01 8.34 1.51
CA ALA A 106 -2.57 7.14 0.82
C ALA A 106 -1.07 7.23 0.50
N CYS A 107 -0.37 6.11 0.64
CA CYS A 107 1.03 5.95 0.24
C CYS A 107 1.16 4.69 -0.61
N ILE A 108 1.61 4.86 -1.86
CA ILE A 108 1.73 3.77 -2.83
C ILE A 108 3.14 3.69 -3.40
N THR A 109 3.58 2.48 -3.67
CA THR A 109 4.89 2.22 -4.29
C THR A 109 4.89 0.88 -4.99
N GLN A 110 5.70 0.77 -6.06
CA GLN A 110 5.98 -0.50 -6.70
C GLN A 110 7.03 -1.28 -5.90
N ILE A 111 6.80 -2.59 -5.70
CA ILE A 111 7.86 -3.47 -5.24
C ILE A 111 8.88 -3.58 -6.39
N PRO A 112 10.19 -3.35 -6.17
CA PRO A 112 11.13 -3.16 -7.26
C PRO A 112 11.09 -4.25 -8.34
N ASN A 113 11.05 -3.82 -9.60
CA ASN A 113 10.99 -4.65 -10.81
C ASN A 113 9.84 -5.69 -10.86
N SER A 114 8.88 -5.62 -9.94
CA SER A 114 7.77 -6.56 -9.88
C SER A 114 6.53 -6.03 -10.61
N ASP A 115 5.54 -6.88 -10.82
CA ASP A 115 4.21 -6.49 -11.29
C ASP A 115 3.26 -6.17 -10.11
N LEU A 116 3.81 -5.79 -8.96
CA LEU A 116 3.09 -5.61 -7.70
C LEU A 116 3.24 -4.18 -7.14
N LEU A 117 2.13 -3.65 -6.60
CA LEU A 117 2.11 -2.40 -5.81
C LEU A 117 1.78 -2.70 -4.36
N LEU A 118 2.37 -1.92 -3.47
CA LEU A 118 1.97 -1.82 -2.07
C LEU A 118 1.25 -0.49 -1.86
N LEU A 119 0.11 -0.55 -1.18
CA LEU A 119 -0.69 0.63 -0.80
C LEU A 119 -0.94 0.60 0.71
N LEU A 120 -0.71 1.72 1.36
CA LEU A 120 -1.12 1.98 2.75
C LEU A 120 -2.12 3.14 2.76
N THR A 121 -3.22 3.01 3.48
CA THR A 121 -4.17 4.10 3.72
C THR A 121 -4.32 4.37 5.21
N ALA A 122 -4.42 5.63 5.59
CA ALA A 122 -4.59 6.05 6.97
C ALA A 122 -5.44 7.33 7.06
N ASP A 123 -5.96 7.60 8.25
CA ASP A 123 -6.68 8.84 8.54
C ASP A 123 -5.81 10.09 8.28
N PRO A 124 -6.40 11.27 8.04
CA PRO A 124 -5.68 12.52 7.78
C PRO A 124 -4.73 12.93 8.90
N ILE A 125 -5.00 12.48 10.14
CA ILE A 125 -4.13 12.76 11.27
C ILE A 125 -2.80 12.00 11.19
N PHE A 126 -2.72 10.93 10.39
CA PHE A 126 -1.52 10.14 10.21
C PHE A 126 -0.54 10.86 9.25
N PRO A 127 0.63 11.32 9.71
CA PRO A 127 1.49 12.15 8.87
C PRO A 127 2.10 11.36 7.69
N TYR A 128 2.15 11.97 6.51
CA TYR A 128 2.76 11.38 5.32
C TYR A 128 4.20 10.90 5.56
N GLY A 129 5.01 11.65 6.31
CA GLY A 129 6.39 11.24 6.62
C GLY A 129 6.46 9.91 7.38
N LEU A 130 5.54 9.67 8.32
CA LEU A 130 5.45 8.42 9.06
C LEU A 130 4.92 7.28 8.18
N LEU A 131 4.01 7.61 7.25
CA LEU A 131 3.41 6.65 6.32
C LEU A 131 4.47 6.15 5.34
N THR A 132 5.24 7.08 4.75
CA THR A 132 6.41 6.79 3.93
C THR A 132 7.45 5.97 4.70
N LEU A 133 7.69 6.27 5.99
CA LEU A 133 8.63 5.52 6.81
C LEU A 133 8.18 4.06 6.98
N LYS A 134 6.90 3.83 7.32
CA LYS A 134 6.32 2.48 7.40
C LYS A 134 6.41 1.77 6.05
N MET A 135 6.11 2.45 4.95
CA MET A 135 6.23 1.88 3.60
C MET A 135 7.66 1.39 3.30
N LYS A 136 8.69 2.17 3.66
CA LYS A 136 10.09 1.76 3.47
C LYS A 136 10.45 0.49 4.25
N TYR A 137 9.95 0.33 5.47
CA TYR A 137 10.17 -0.90 6.26
C TYR A 137 9.38 -2.09 5.72
N LEU A 138 8.15 -1.87 5.24
CA LEU A 138 7.36 -2.89 4.57
C LEU A 138 8.07 -3.38 3.30
N LEU A 139 8.55 -2.47 2.45
CA LEU A 139 9.31 -2.80 1.24
C LEU A 139 10.53 -3.66 1.53
N LYS A 140 11.31 -3.34 2.58
CA LYS A 140 12.45 -4.17 3.00
C LYS A 140 12.02 -5.59 3.41
N SER A 141 10.83 -5.73 3.99
CA SER A 141 10.27 -7.01 4.42
C SER A 141 9.70 -7.83 3.26
N CYS A 142 9.37 -7.18 2.14
CA CYS A 142 8.89 -7.81 0.90
C CYS A 142 10.03 -8.25 -0.05
N ASN A 143 11.25 -8.50 0.45
CA ASN A 143 12.43 -8.83 -0.38
C ASN A 143 12.20 -10.07 -1.28
N SER A 144 11.39 -11.03 -0.84
CA SER A 144 11.03 -12.24 -1.63
C SER A 144 10.12 -11.96 -2.83
N LEU A 145 9.53 -10.76 -2.91
CA LEU A 145 8.62 -10.33 -3.98
C LEU A 145 9.29 -9.42 -5.03
N ILE A 146 10.58 -9.11 -4.84
CA ILE A 146 11.36 -8.36 -5.83
C ILE A 146 11.43 -9.17 -7.14
N ASN A 147 11.28 -8.48 -8.27
CA ASN A 147 11.18 -9.09 -9.61
C ASN A 147 9.99 -10.04 -9.80
N TYR A 148 9.02 -10.10 -8.86
CA TYR A 148 7.87 -10.99 -9.00
C TYR A 148 7.03 -10.59 -10.22
N LYS A 149 6.78 -11.53 -11.13
CA LYS A 149 5.96 -11.32 -12.33
C LYS A 149 4.62 -12.05 -12.19
N LEU A 150 3.55 -11.36 -12.53
CA LEU A 150 2.24 -11.99 -12.65
C LEU A 150 2.20 -12.65 -14.02
N ASN A 151 2.05 -13.97 -14.07
CA ASN A 151 1.93 -14.69 -15.33
C ASN A 151 0.83 -14.04 -16.18
N SER A 152 1.23 -13.41 -17.27
CA SER A 152 0.35 -13.10 -18.38
C SER A 152 0.07 -14.43 -19.06
N ASN A 153 -1.02 -15.09 -18.68
CA ASN A 153 -1.73 -15.81 -19.71
C ASN A 153 -2.29 -14.72 -20.63
N GLU A 154 -1.88 -14.79 -21.89
CA GLU A 154 -2.32 -13.96 -23.02
C GLU A 154 -3.83 -13.71 -23.04
#